data_AF-A0A830GB60-F1
#
_entry.id   AF-A0A830GB60-F1
#
_cell.length_a   1.000
_cell.length_b   1.000
_cell.length_c   1.000
_cell.angle_alpha   90.00
_cell.angle_beta   90.00
_cell.angle_gamma   90.00
#
_symmetry.space_group_name_H-M   'P 1'
#
loop_
_entity.id
_entity.type
_entity.pdbx_description
1 polymer ?
#
loop_
_entity_poly.entity_id
_entity_poly.type
_entity_poly.pdbx_seq_one_letter_code
_entity_poly.pdbx_strand_id
1 'polypeptide(L)'
;MLSLTTIVTDTLSRFIDGIVAALPKLITGIVFLLLAAVGIRIAVWAAASVVSRTTDQPIYVQFVRTIVGVFLWFGALLAFLTLVGLPGIAAALGTASGFLALGVSYALSGMLADAVAGVYLLRDPDFNPGDRVVAGDTDGTVTEIELRKTRFAVDDGVVVRANAEVEKKWTKKTESE
;
A
#
# COMPACT_ATOMS: atom_id res chain seq x y z
N MET A 1 -34.20 -16.10 50.29
CA MET A 1 -32.88 -16.75 50.13
C MET A 1 -32.86 -17.37 48.74
N LEU A 2 -32.13 -16.78 47.78
CA LEU A 2 -31.83 -17.48 46.53
C LEU A 2 -31.04 -18.74 46.92
N SER A 3 -31.57 -19.93 46.61
CA SER A 3 -30.82 -21.15 46.89
C SER A 3 -29.60 -21.18 45.96
N LEU A 4 -28.46 -21.65 46.48
CA LEU A 4 -27.22 -21.78 45.70
C LEU A 4 -27.45 -22.51 44.37
N THR A 5 -28.43 -23.42 44.34
CA THR A 5 -28.88 -24.15 43.15
C THR A 5 -29.46 -23.26 42.05
N THR A 6 -30.19 -22.18 42.37
CA THR A 6 -30.74 -21.26 41.36
C THR A 6 -29.61 -20.46 40.70
N ILE A 7 -28.65 -19.97 41.49
CA ILE A 7 -27.50 -19.20 40.96
C ILE A 7 -26.64 -20.08 40.03
N VAL A 8 -26.37 -21.33 40.43
CA VAL A 8 -25.59 -22.27 39.61
C VAL A 8 -26.35 -22.61 38.31
N THR A 9 -27.65 -22.87 38.38
CA THR A 9 -28.47 -23.20 37.20
C THR A 9 -28.62 -22.01 36.24
N ASP A 10 -28.79 -20.80 36.78
CA ASP A 10 -28.86 -19.56 35.99
C ASP A 10 -27.52 -19.23 35.33
N THR A 11 -26.40 -19.51 36.00
CA THR A 11 -25.07 -19.30 35.42
C THR A 11 -24.80 -20.32 34.32
N LEU A 12 -25.16 -21.58 34.55
CA LEU A 12 -24.96 -22.66 33.58
C LEU A 12 -25.84 -22.47 32.32
N SER A 13 -27.11 -22.09 32.50
CA SER A 13 -28.01 -21.79 31.37
C SER A 13 -27.51 -20.60 30.55
N ARG A 14 -27.12 -19.49 31.18
CA ARG A 14 -26.53 -18.34 30.47
C ARG A 14 -25.26 -18.70 29.70
N PHE A 15 -24.42 -19.58 30.25
CA PHE A 15 -23.22 -20.05 29.57
C PHE A 15 -23.57 -20.92 28.34
N ILE A 16 -24.50 -21.86 28.50
CA ILE A 16 -24.99 -22.70 27.40
C ILE A 16 -25.65 -21.85 26.32
N ASP A 17 -26.52 -20.90 26.70
CA ASP A 17 -27.17 -19.96 25.78
C ASP A 17 -26.13 -19.12 25.02
N GLY A 18 -25.04 -18.73 25.69
CA GLY A 18 -23.90 -18.05 25.05
C GLY A 18 -23.22 -18.91 23.99
N ILE A 19 -22.98 -20.19 24.27
CA ILE A 19 -22.39 -21.14 23.30
C ILE A 19 -23.35 -21.36 22.12
N VAL A 20 -24.64 -21.57 22.41
CA VAL A 20 -25.65 -21.79 21.38
C VAL A 20 -25.81 -20.55 20.50
N ALA A 21 -25.78 -19.36 21.07
CA ALA A 21 -25.82 -18.09 20.33
C ALA A 21 -24.54 -17.83 19.50
N ALA A 22 -23.41 -18.43 19.87
CA ALA A 22 -22.17 -18.33 19.11
C ALA A 22 -22.13 -19.27 17.89
N LEU A 23 -22.82 -20.42 17.93
CA LEU A 23 -22.84 -21.40 16.84
C LEU A 23 -23.25 -20.80 15.47
N PRO A 24 -24.39 -20.07 15.33
CA PRO A 24 -24.76 -19.46 14.05
C PRO A 24 -23.73 -18.47 13.54
N LYS A 25 -23.10 -17.71 14.45
CA LYS A 25 -22.07 -16.72 14.10
C LYS A 25 -20.80 -17.40 13.58
N LEU A 26 -20.39 -18.50 14.21
CA LEU A 26 -19.26 -19.30 13.74
C LEU A 26 -19.52 -19.93 12.38
N ILE A 27 -20.72 -20.49 12.15
CA ILE A 27 -21.10 -21.04 10.84
C ILE A 27 -21.05 -19.94 9.78
N THR A 28 -21.65 -18.78 10.07
CA THR A 28 -21.64 -17.62 9.16
C THR A 28 -20.21 -17.15 8.87
N GLY A 29 -19.36 -17.09 9.90
CA GLY A 29 -17.96 -16.74 9.77
C GLY A 29 -17.16 -17.72 8.91
N ILE A 30 -17.39 -19.03 9.08
CA ILE A 30 -16.75 -20.07 8.26
C ILE A 30 -17.19 -19.96 6.80
N VAL A 31 -18.50 -19.82 6.55
CA VAL A 31 -19.04 -19.63 5.19
C VAL A 31 -18.43 -18.38 4.56
N PHE A 32 -18.36 -17.28 5.31
CA PHE A 32 -17.71 -16.06 4.87
C PHE A 32 -16.23 -16.29 4.52
N LEU A 33 -15.46 -16.98 5.37
CA LEU A 33 -14.05 -17.26 5.11
C LEU A 33 -13.84 -18.12 3.86
N LEU A 34 -14.73 -19.08 3.60
CA LEU A 34 -14.68 -19.89 2.37
C LEU A 34 -14.91 -19.02 1.13
N LEU A 35 -15.92 -18.15 1.17
CA LEU A 35 -16.20 -17.21 0.08
C LEU A 35 -15.06 -16.21 -0.11
N ALA A 36 -14.53 -15.67 0.99
CA ALA A 36 -13.38 -14.78 0.99
C ALA A 36 -12.16 -15.48 0.39
N ALA A 37 -11.84 -16.72 0.78
CA ALA A 37 -10.70 -17.46 0.24
C ALA A 37 -10.76 -17.59 -1.29
N VAL A 38 -11.95 -17.89 -1.83
CA VAL A 38 -12.17 -17.95 -3.28
C VAL A 38 -12.01 -16.58 -3.92
N GLY A 39 -12.65 -15.54 -3.38
CA GLY A 39 -12.54 -14.17 -3.88
C GLY A 39 -11.12 -13.64 -3.86
N ILE A 40 -10.37 -13.87 -2.77
CA ILE A 40 -8.97 -13.49 -2.62
C ILE A 40 -8.11 -14.22 -3.65
N ARG A 41 -8.32 -15.53 -3.85
CA ARG A 41 -7.58 -16.29 -4.85
C ARG A 41 -7.79 -15.73 -6.26
N ILE A 42 -9.01 -15.36 -6.60
CA ILE A 42 -9.35 -14.72 -7.89
C ILE A 42 -8.69 -13.34 -7.99
N ALA A 43 -8.79 -12.51 -6.95
CA ALA A 43 -8.22 -11.16 -6.95
C ALA A 43 -6.69 -11.16 -7.05
N VAL A 44 -6.02 -12.03 -6.29
CA VAL A 44 -4.56 -12.21 -6.36
C VAL A 44 -4.13 -12.73 -7.72
N TRP A 45 -4.87 -13.69 -8.29
CA TRP A 45 -4.62 -14.17 -9.64
C TRP A 45 -4.78 -13.05 -10.68
N ALA A 46 -5.84 -12.25 -10.60
CA ALA A 46 -6.09 -11.14 -11.50
C ALA A 46 -4.97 -10.09 -11.42
N ALA A 47 -4.61 -9.66 -10.21
CA ALA A 47 -3.53 -8.69 -9.97
C ALA A 47 -2.18 -9.20 -10.51
N ALA A 48 -1.84 -10.46 -10.23
CA ALA A 48 -0.62 -11.08 -10.73
C ALA A 48 -0.61 -11.21 -12.25
N SER A 49 -1.77 -11.50 -12.85
CA SER A 49 -1.91 -11.63 -14.30
C SER A 49 -1.65 -10.30 -15.01
N VAL A 50 -2.11 -9.18 -14.45
CA VAL A 50 -1.82 -7.84 -14.99
C VAL A 50 -0.32 -7.56 -14.99
N VAL A 51 0.36 -7.82 -13.89
CA VAL A 51 1.82 -7.55 -13.77
C VAL A 51 2.64 -8.50 -14.64
N SER A 52 2.24 -9.75 -14.79
CA SER A 52 2.95 -10.69 -15.67
C SER A 52 2.90 -10.31 -17.15
N ARG A 53 2.05 -9.34 -17.55
CA ARG A 53 2.03 -8.80 -18.91
C ARG A 53 3.02 -7.65 -19.12
N THR A 54 3.51 -7.04 -18.05
CA THR A 54 4.40 -5.87 -18.12
C THR A 54 5.85 -6.19 -17.80
N THR A 55 6.11 -7.35 -17.18
CA THR A 55 7.46 -7.78 -16.84
C THR A 55 7.61 -9.29 -16.88
N ASP A 56 8.71 -9.75 -17.46
CA ASP A 56 9.08 -11.17 -17.49
C ASP A 56 9.76 -11.63 -16.20
N GLN A 57 10.11 -10.71 -15.30
CA GLN A 57 10.84 -11.07 -14.08
C GLN A 57 9.87 -11.67 -13.04
N PRO A 58 10.05 -12.93 -12.62
CA PRO A 58 9.12 -13.60 -11.70
C PRO A 58 9.00 -12.91 -10.34
N ILE A 59 10.04 -12.18 -9.93
CA ILE A 59 10.12 -11.52 -8.63
C ILE A 59 9.03 -10.45 -8.45
N TYR A 60 8.71 -9.67 -9.49
CA TYR A 60 7.66 -8.64 -9.41
C TYR A 60 6.27 -9.24 -9.30
N VAL A 61 6.02 -10.34 -10.03
CA VAL A 61 4.75 -11.07 -9.94
C VAL A 61 4.58 -11.68 -8.55
N GLN A 62 5.63 -12.27 -7.99
CA GLN A 62 5.61 -12.81 -6.63
C GLN A 62 5.39 -11.72 -5.59
N PHE A 63 6.06 -10.58 -5.72
CA PHE A 63 5.90 -9.43 -4.84
C PHE A 63 4.44 -8.96 -4.80
N VAL A 64 3.80 -8.79 -5.96
CA VAL A 64 2.40 -8.38 -6.08
C VAL A 64 1.46 -9.42 -5.47
N ARG A 65 1.69 -10.72 -5.71
CA ARG A 65 0.89 -11.78 -5.09
C ARG A 65 0.94 -11.71 -3.57
N THR A 66 2.13 -11.54 -3.01
CA THR A 66 2.33 -11.46 -1.57
C THR A 66 1.66 -10.23 -0.99
N ILE A 67 1.90 -9.05 -1.56
CA ILE A 67 1.32 -7.80 -1.06
C ILE A 67 -0.21 -7.84 -1.12
N VAL A 68 -0.77 -8.11 -2.30
CA VAL A 68 -2.23 -8.15 -2.47
C VAL A 68 -2.85 -9.22 -1.58
N GLY A 69 -2.23 -10.39 -1.49
CA GLY A 69 -2.68 -11.48 -0.63
C GLY A 69 -2.71 -11.07 0.85
N VAL A 70 -1.64 -10.47 1.37
CA VAL A 70 -1.55 -10.03 2.77
C VAL A 70 -2.65 -9.01 3.09
N PHE A 71 -2.83 -7.98 2.27
CA PHE A 71 -3.85 -6.97 2.51
C PHE A 71 -5.28 -7.53 2.46
N LEU A 72 -5.58 -8.37 1.48
CA LEU A 72 -6.90 -8.96 1.34
C LEU A 72 -7.22 -9.96 2.47
N TRP A 73 -6.26 -10.80 2.86
CA TRP A 73 -6.44 -11.72 3.98
C TRP A 73 -6.57 -10.97 5.31
N PHE A 74 -5.82 -9.89 5.48
CA PHE A 74 -5.97 -9.03 6.65
C PHE A 74 -7.36 -8.38 6.70
N GLY A 75 -7.85 -7.84 5.59
CA GLY A 75 -9.21 -7.32 5.49
C GLY A 75 -10.28 -8.39 5.78
N ALA A 76 -10.11 -9.60 5.23
CA ALA A 76 -11.00 -10.73 5.50
C ALA A 76 -10.97 -11.14 6.98
N LEU A 77 -9.82 -11.09 7.65
CA LEU A 77 -9.71 -11.36 9.08
C LEU A 77 -10.50 -10.32 9.90
N LEU A 78 -10.38 -9.03 9.60
CA LEU A 78 -11.14 -7.98 10.29
C LEU A 78 -12.66 -8.13 10.09
N ALA A 79 -13.08 -8.44 8.87
CA ALA A 79 -14.48 -8.70 8.54
C ALA A 79 -15.00 -9.95 9.27
N PHE A 80 -14.23 -11.03 9.28
CA PHE A 80 -14.55 -12.26 10.00
C PHE A 80 -14.72 -12.00 11.50
N LEU A 81 -13.77 -11.31 12.15
CA LEU A 81 -13.86 -10.95 13.56
C LEU A 81 -15.13 -10.17 13.87
N THR A 82 -15.52 -9.25 12.99
CA THR A 82 -16.77 -8.48 13.14
C THR A 82 -17.99 -9.40 13.04
N LEU A 83 -18.04 -10.30 12.06
CA LEU A 83 -19.14 -11.25 11.85
C LEU A 83 -19.32 -12.24 13.00
N VAL A 84 -18.22 -12.71 13.61
CA VAL A 84 -18.28 -13.67 14.73
C VAL A 84 -18.56 -13.00 16.09
N GLY A 85 -18.80 -11.68 16.11
CA GLY A 85 -19.16 -10.94 17.32
C GLY A 85 -17.96 -10.39 18.09
N LEU A 86 -16.82 -10.18 17.44
CA LEU A 86 -15.61 -9.57 17.99
C LEU A 86 -15.26 -8.21 17.34
N PRO A 87 -16.22 -7.28 17.14
CA PRO A 87 -15.94 -6.00 16.45
C PRO A 87 -14.95 -5.12 17.20
N GLY A 88 -14.87 -5.21 18.53
CA GLY A 88 -13.89 -4.45 19.32
C GLY A 88 -12.45 -4.86 19.02
N ILE A 89 -12.19 -6.16 18.80
CA ILE A 89 -10.88 -6.66 18.41
C ILE A 89 -10.56 -6.23 16.98
N ALA A 90 -11.52 -6.35 16.07
CA ALA A 90 -11.36 -5.89 14.69
C ALA A 90 -11.03 -4.39 14.63
N ALA A 91 -11.74 -3.56 15.40
CA ALA A 91 -11.50 -2.12 15.49
C ALA A 91 -10.13 -1.79 16.08
N ALA A 92 -9.70 -2.48 17.13
CA ALA A 92 -8.37 -2.29 17.73
C ALA A 92 -7.25 -2.64 16.74
N LEU A 93 -7.35 -3.79 16.05
CA LEU A 93 -6.38 -4.22 15.04
C LEU A 93 -6.37 -3.28 13.83
N GLY A 94 -7.54 -2.85 13.37
CA GLY A 94 -7.68 -1.89 12.28
C GLY A 94 -7.05 -0.54 12.64
N THR A 95 -7.27 -0.06 13.86
CA THR A 95 -6.68 1.19 14.37
C THR A 95 -5.15 1.08 14.46
N ALA A 96 -4.63 0.01 15.06
CA ALA A 96 -3.19 -0.23 15.14
C ALA A 96 -2.54 -0.29 13.75
N SER A 97 -3.18 -0.99 12.80
CA SER A 97 -2.72 -1.06 11.41
C SER A 97 -2.80 0.28 10.69
N GLY A 98 -3.80 1.11 11.02
CA GLY A 98 -3.88 2.49 10.56
C GLY A 98 -2.68 3.33 11.00
N PHE A 99 -2.27 3.24 12.27
CA PHE A 99 -1.06 3.92 12.74
C PHE A 99 0.21 3.40 12.05
N LEU A 100 0.33 2.09 11.83
CA LEU A 100 1.44 1.53 11.05
C LEU A 100 1.43 2.05 9.61
N ALA A 101 0.26 2.14 8.97
CA ALA A 101 0.11 2.68 7.63
C ALA A 101 0.53 4.15 7.54
N LEU A 102 0.29 4.96 8.58
CA LEU A 102 0.79 6.34 8.65
C LEU A 102 2.32 6.38 8.68
N GLY A 103 2.96 5.52 9.48
CA GLY A 103 4.42 5.42 9.54
C GLY A 103 5.04 5.00 8.20
N VAL A 104 4.46 3.99 7.55
CA VAL A 104 4.85 3.55 6.20
C VAL A 104 4.67 4.69 5.19
N SER A 105 3.53 5.39 5.22
CA SER A 105 3.27 6.53 4.32
C SER A 105 4.29 7.65 4.49
N TYR A 106 4.67 7.95 5.74
CA TYR A 106 5.71 8.94 6.02
C TYR A 106 7.06 8.51 5.46
N ALA A 107 7.45 7.23 5.63
CA ALA A 107 8.69 6.71 5.08
C ALA A 107 8.74 6.74 3.54
N LEU A 108 7.60 6.56 2.87
CA LEU A 108 7.48 6.64 1.41
C LEU A 108 7.24 8.06 0.87
N SER A 109 7.01 9.06 1.73
CA SER A 109 6.64 10.42 1.31
C SER A 109 7.63 11.05 0.33
N GLY A 110 8.94 10.84 0.55
CA GLY A 110 9.98 11.34 -0.36
C GLY A 110 9.92 10.68 -1.74
N MET A 111 9.66 9.38 -1.82
CA MET A 111 9.52 8.68 -3.11
C MET A 111 8.28 9.16 -3.89
N LEU A 112 7.20 9.46 -3.18
CA LEU A 112 6.00 10.04 -3.80
C LEU A 112 6.26 11.47 -4.28
N ALA A 113 6.95 12.30 -3.50
CA ALA A 113 7.33 13.64 -3.91
C ALA A 113 8.17 13.61 -5.19
N ASP A 114 9.14 12.70 -5.28
CA ASP A 114 9.93 12.49 -6.49
C ASP A 114 9.08 12.07 -7.69
N ALA A 115 8.16 11.12 -7.51
CA ALA A 115 7.29 10.65 -8.59
C ALA A 115 6.38 11.75 -9.14
N VAL A 116 5.81 12.56 -8.24
CA VAL A 116 4.96 13.70 -8.61
C VAL A 116 5.78 14.76 -9.34
N ALA A 117 6.96 15.13 -8.81
CA ALA A 117 7.86 16.07 -9.46
C ALA A 117 8.30 15.59 -10.85
N GLY A 118 8.56 14.29 -11.02
CA GLY A 118 8.88 13.72 -12.34
C GLY A 118 7.78 13.91 -13.38
N VAL A 119 6.51 13.77 -12.98
CA VAL A 119 5.37 14.03 -13.86
C VAL A 119 5.27 15.51 -14.24
N TYR A 120 5.59 16.43 -13.32
CA TYR A 120 5.63 17.87 -13.62
C TYR A 120 6.76 18.20 -14.59
N LEU A 121 7.98 17.72 -14.33
CA LEU A 121 9.13 17.92 -15.22
C LEU A 121 8.86 17.37 -16.63
N LEU A 122 8.29 16.17 -16.76
CA LEU A 122 7.91 15.58 -18.06
C LEU A 122 6.88 16.40 -18.84
N ARG A 123 6.10 17.24 -18.17
CA ARG A 123 5.09 18.10 -18.80
C ARG A 123 5.55 19.52 -19.05
N ASP A 124 6.72 19.89 -18.53
CA ASP A 124 7.24 21.24 -18.66
C ASP A 124 7.85 21.41 -20.06
N PRO A 125 7.32 22.33 -20.90
CA PRO A 125 7.83 22.52 -22.25
C PRO A 125 9.26 23.07 -22.29
N ASP A 126 9.77 23.62 -21.18
CA ASP A 126 11.10 24.20 -21.10
C ASP A 126 12.14 23.24 -20.49
N PHE A 127 11.75 22.03 -20.08
CA PHE A 127 12.61 21.01 -19.48
C PHE A 127 12.57 19.69 -20.25
N ASN A 128 13.31 19.60 -21.36
CA ASN A 128 13.36 18.41 -22.22
C ASN A 128 14.76 17.80 -22.29
N PRO A 129 14.88 16.50 -22.61
CA PRO A 129 16.16 15.93 -23.02
C PRO A 129 16.82 16.75 -24.12
N GLY A 130 18.08 17.13 -23.90
CA GLY A 130 18.85 18.04 -24.75
C GLY A 130 18.93 19.48 -24.23
N ASP A 131 18.04 19.90 -23.33
CA ASP A 131 18.12 21.24 -22.72
C ASP A 131 19.26 21.31 -21.70
N ARG A 132 20.06 22.39 -21.78
CA ARG A 132 21.05 22.70 -20.75
C ARG A 132 20.38 23.49 -19.63
N VAL A 133 20.50 22.99 -18.41
CA VAL A 133 19.82 23.53 -17.24
C VAL A 133 20.75 23.56 -16.03
N VAL A 134 20.44 24.43 -15.07
CA VAL A 134 21.03 24.40 -13.74
C VAL A 134 19.96 24.01 -12.75
N ALA A 135 20.15 22.91 -12.03
CA ALA A 135 19.24 22.40 -11.01
C ALA A 135 20.00 22.23 -9.68
N GLY A 136 19.89 23.24 -8.80
CA GLY A 136 20.62 23.25 -7.54
C GLY A 136 22.14 23.31 -7.74
N ASP A 137 22.82 22.20 -7.44
CA ASP A 137 24.28 22.04 -7.58
C ASP A 137 24.69 21.44 -8.93
N THR A 138 23.73 21.10 -9.79
CA THR A 138 23.97 20.39 -11.05
C THR A 138 23.81 21.34 -12.23
N ASP A 139 24.88 21.60 -12.98
CA ASP A 139 24.91 22.37 -14.23
C ASP A 139 25.24 21.41 -15.37
N GLY A 140 24.26 21.11 -16.22
CA GLY A 140 24.44 20.09 -17.25
C GLY A 140 23.27 19.99 -18.23
N THR A 141 23.37 19.03 -19.14
CA THR A 141 22.34 18.78 -20.15
C THR A 141 21.44 17.65 -19.71
N VAL A 142 20.12 17.85 -19.73
CA VAL A 142 19.14 16.79 -19.42
C VAL A 142 19.27 15.67 -20.44
N THR A 143 19.41 14.42 -19.98
CA THR A 143 19.53 13.25 -20.86
C THR A 143 18.31 12.35 -20.81
N GLU A 144 17.79 12.11 -19.61
CA GLU A 144 16.62 11.25 -19.40
C GLU A 144 15.86 11.73 -18.17
N ILE A 145 14.53 11.71 -18.26
CA ILE A 145 13.62 12.00 -17.16
C ILE A 145 12.89 10.70 -16.83
N GLU A 146 13.29 10.04 -15.75
CA GLU A 146 12.61 8.87 -15.21
C GLU A 146 11.51 9.31 -14.22
N LEU A 147 10.69 8.36 -13.77
CA LEU A 147 9.61 8.66 -12.82
C LEU A 147 10.11 9.37 -11.55
N ARG A 148 11.23 8.92 -10.99
CA ARG A 148 11.74 9.39 -9.69
C ARG A 148 13.03 10.23 -9.79
N LYS A 149 13.75 10.12 -10.91
CA LYS A 149 15.08 10.69 -11.06
C LYS A 149 15.26 11.29 -12.45
N THR A 150 16.08 12.33 -12.53
CA THR A 150 16.54 12.91 -13.79
C THR A 150 18.03 12.69 -13.90
N ARG A 151 18.48 12.37 -15.10
CA ARG A 151 19.89 12.17 -15.45
C ARG A 151 20.39 13.37 -16.24
N PHE A 152 21.54 13.88 -15.84
CA PHE A 152 22.21 15.01 -16.46
C PHE A 152 23.58 14.58 -16.96
N ALA A 153 23.92 14.94 -18.19
CA ALA A 153 25.30 14.89 -18.66
C ALA A 153 26.04 16.14 -18.13
N VAL A 154 27.13 15.91 -17.38
CA VAL A 154 27.97 16.95 -16.78
C VAL A 154 29.41 16.58 -17.08
N ASP A 155 30.12 17.42 -17.83
CA ASP A 155 31.46 17.14 -18.35
C ASP A 155 31.52 15.75 -19.04
N ASP A 156 32.40 14.86 -18.60
CA ASP A 156 32.54 13.48 -19.10
C ASP A 156 31.67 12.45 -18.35
N GLY A 157 30.78 12.90 -17.45
CA GLY A 157 30.03 12.06 -16.53
C GLY A 157 28.51 12.19 -16.60
N VAL A 158 27.82 11.27 -15.90
CA VAL A 158 26.37 11.31 -15.71
C VAL A 158 26.05 11.54 -14.24
N VAL A 159 25.36 12.63 -13.96
CA VAL A 159 24.86 12.99 -12.64
C VAL A 159 23.39 12.60 -12.54
N VAL A 160 23.03 11.86 -11.50
CA VAL A 160 21.64 11.44 -11.26
C VAL A 160 21.11 12.18 -10.03
N ARG A 161 19.97 12.85 -10.18
CA ARG A 161 19.31 13.61 -9.10
C ARG A 161 17.86 13.18 -8.92
N ALA A 162 17.37 13.33 -7.69
CA ALA A 162 15.98 13.06 -7.37
C ALA A 162 15.08 14.18 -7.91
N ASN A 163 13.93 13.81 -8.48
CA ASN A 163 13.07 14.77 -9.18
C ASN A 163 12.53 15.87 -8.26
N ALA A 164 12.22 15.56 -6.99
CA ALA A 164 11.71 16.56 -6.05
C ALA A 164 12.75 17.64 -5.68
N GLU A 165 14.04 17.38 -5.90
CA GLU A 165 15.10 18.37 -5.70
C GLU A 165 15.28 19.24 -6.95
N VAL A 166 15.21 18.63 -8.13
CA VAL A 166 15.35 19.30 -9.44
C VAL A 166 14.20 20.28 -9.67
N GLU A 167 12.95 19.80 -9.52
CA GLU A 167 11.76 20.57 -9.86
C GLU A 167 11.66 21.90 -9.09
N LYS A 168 12.14 21.93 -7.85
CA LYS A 168 12.03 23.13 -6.99
C LYS A 168 12.90 24.31 -7.43
N LYS A 169 13.99 24.09 -8.16
CA LYS A 169 15.08 25.07 -8.31
C LYS A 169 15.84 24.98 -9.65
N TRP A 170 15.19 24.50 -10.71
CA TRP A 170 15.84 24.43 -12.01
C TRP A 170 15.65 25.72 -12.82
N THR A 171 16.64 26.05 -13.65
CA THR A 171 16.62 27.18 -14.58
C THR A 171 17.16 26.75 -15.93
N LYS A 172 16.44 27.04 -17.01
CA LYS A 172 16.93 26.82 -18.38
C LYS A 172 18.05 27.80 -18.71
N LYS A 173 19.15 27.31 -19.28
CA LYS A 173 20.16 28.18 -19.90
C LYS A 173 19.78 28.44 -21.35
N THR A 174 19.70 29.71 -21.71
CA THR A 174 19.64 30.14 -23.11
C THR A 174 21.05 30.09 -23.69
N GLU A 175 21.21 29.64 -24.93
CA GLU A 175 22.48 29.77 -25.68
C GLU A 175 22.79 31.26 -25.92
N SER A 176 23.34 31.95 -24.93
CA SER A 176 23.93 33.28 -25.09
C SER A 176 24.74 33.67 -23.85
N GLU A 177 25.95 33.11 -23.75
CA GLU A 177 27.25 33.80 -23.56
C GLU A 177 28.39 32.77 -23.41
#